data_AF-A0A8T1WAI3-F1
#
_entry.id   AF-A0A8T1WAI3-F1
#
_cell.length_a   1.000
_cell.length_b   1.000
_cell.length_c   1.000
_cell.angle_alpha   90.00
_cell.angle_beta   90.00
_cell.angle_gamma   90.00
#
_symmetry.space_group_name_H-M   'P 1'
#
loop_
_entity.id
_entity.type
_entity.pdbx_description
1 polymer ?
#
loop_
_entity_poly.entity_id
_entity_poly.type
_entity_poly.pdbx_seq_one_letter_code
_entity_poly.pdbx_strand_id
1 'polypeptide(L)'
;MGQLQGKATYLKATTPFLNASERDVNKLWEGFNDVAEGFGLNQDEMVEICRSMQSTLEIHARNEMDQLSAGLFTALDTDENGLVDALEFLGTMAMMSAMPIPQKLTFVYNCYDFNETGQLSLDELTLALKSTLTGLCKLCVAVSCPTELVLEDLAQHAFQRSQKSGVNDFLTLPEFLRFSETTPEMTSWVDYFDCPDEIVDEQDGDDSDAEREAAASFLAPSAQDDESTARKRDVGLPQDSAAPDLSNNKVLPRRPWQLAVGNTAPSAPPKVDPRMPSASLELEWIYGYNSDVRAAVTALFPFAGGLLSGGKDGKVRVWSRRLEPGAQFDLVALGSFAPRVRSLVASPDGGAKLLIATAGAEIYEIASSDGANLHFGSVVCGHASFQLHDLSTHPNHCAKLHVVLPALYQPCGLLLMGPTSWLLRVTNDAFFSGVLNEKRSMWMER
;
A
#
# COMPACT_ATOMS: atom_id res chain seq x y z
N MET A 1 8.68 -22.97 6.06
CA MET A 1 9.85 -22.14 5.67
C MET A 1 10.18 -21.09 6.71
N GLY A 2 9.36 -20.96 7.77
CA GLY A 2 9.51 -19.89 8.75
C GLY A 2 8.92 -18.60 8.20
N GLN A 3 8.45 -17.73 9.10
CA GLN A 3 7.96 -16.41 8.73
C GLN A 3 9.13 -15.43 8.69
N LEU A 4 9.24 -14.65 7.63
CA LEU A 4 10.18 -13.54 7.50
C LEU A 4 9.52 -12.23 7.96
N GLN A 5 10.32 -11.34 8.57
CA GLN A 5 9.88 -10.04 9.05
C GLN A 5 10.77 -8.95 8.47
N GLY A 6 10.19 -7.80 8.14
CA GLY A 6 10.89 -6.68 7.51
C GLY A 6 10.99 -6.82 5.99
N LYS A 7 11.99 -6.15 5.41
CA LYS A 7 12.27 -6.14 3.97
C LYS A 7 13.64 -6.74 3.68
N ALA A 8 13.77 -7.36 2.52
CA ALA A 8 15.03 -7.90 2.03
C ALA A 8 16.06 -6.79 1.82
N THR A 9 17.29 -7.02 2.28
CA THR A 9 18.44 -6.16 1.97
C THR A 9 19.17 -6.73 0.77
N TYR A 10 19.02 -6.10 -0.38
CA TYR A 10 19.64 -6.55 -1.63
C TYR A 10 21.13 -6.19 -1.69
N LEU A 11 21.90 -7.00 -2.40
CA LEU A 11 23.31 -6.71 -2.70
C LEU A 11 23.42 -5.47 -3.59
N LYS A 12 24.52 -4.72 -3.44
CA LYS A 12 24.77 -3.50 -4.24
C LYS A 12 24.75 -3.75 -5.76
N ALA A 13 25.16 -4.94 -6.19
CA ALA A 13 25.13 -5.32 -7.61
C ALA A 13 23.70 -5.39 -8.18
N THR A 14 22.69 -5.61 -7.33
CA THR A 14 21.28 -5.73 -7.70
C THR A 14 20.58 -4.37 -7.79
N THR A 15 21.08 -3.36 -7.08
CA THR A 15 20.44 -2.04 -6.95
C THR A 15 19.94 -1.42 -8.26
N PRO A 16 20.71 -1.42 -9.37
CA PRO A 16 20.26 -0.81 -10.63
C PRO A 16 19.05 -1.50 -11.27
N PHE A 17 18.76 -2.74 -10.86
CA PHE A 17 17.74 -3.60 -11.46
C PHE A 17 16.46 -3.69 -10.60
N LEU A 18 16.49 -3.11 -9.40
CA LEU A 18 15.32 -3.05 -8.51
C LEU A 18 14.23 -2.16 -9.10
N ASN A 19 12.98 -2.40 -8.72
CA ASN A 19 11.82 -1.58 -9.11
C ASN A 19 11.61 -1.45 -10.64
N ALA A 20 12.13 -2.40 -11.42
CA ALA A 20 11.88 -2.50 -12.86
C ALA A 20 10.37 -2.48 -13.18
N SER A 21 9.98 -1.84 -14.28
CA SER A 21 8.57 -1.82 -14.68
C SER A 21 8.12 -3.17 -15.25
N GLU A 22 6.79 -3.43 -15.30
CA GLU A 22 6.21 -4.59 -15.99
C GLU A 22 6.74 -4.71 -17.43
N ARG A 23 6.89 -3.56 -18.12
CA ARG A 23 7.41 -3.53 -19.48
C ARG A 23 8.85 -4.02 -19.55
N ASP A 24 9.69 -3.64 -18.60
CA ASP A 24 11.11 -4.02 -18.64
C ASP A 24 11.31 -5.49 -18.25
N VAL A 25 10.54 -6.00 -17.29
CA VAL A 25 10.54 -7.44 -16.96
C VAL A 25 10.12 -8.27 -18.19
N ASN A 26 9.10 -7.84 -18.94
CA ASN A 26 8.72 -8.51 -20.18
C ASN A 26 9.80 -8.42 -21.27
N LYS A 27 10.53 -7.31 -21.37
CA LYS A 27 11.68 -7.22 -22.29
C LYS A 27 12.80 -8.20 -21.93
N LEU A 28 13.05 -8.43 -20.64
CA LEU A 28 14.02 -9.45 -20.22
C LEU A 28 13.57 -10.85 -20.65
N TRP A 29 12.27 -11.15 -20.54
CA TRP A 29 11.70 -12.40 -21.05
C TRP A 29 11.84 -12.53 -22.57
N GLU A 30 11.52 -11.48 -23.33
CA GLU A 30 11.71 -11.45 -24.78
C GLU A 30 13.19 -11.64 -25.15
N GLY A 31 14.09 -10.90 -24.50
CA GLY A 31 15.53 -11.01 -24.69
C GLY A 31 16.07 -12.40 -24.38
N PHE A 32 15.57 -13.06 -23.33
CA PHE A 32 15.91 -14.45 -23.03
C PHE A 32 15.57 -15.37 -24.20
N ASN A 33 14.35 -15.28 -24.73
CA ASN A 33 13.92 -16.13 -25.86
C ASN A 33 14.67 -15.84 -27.16
N ASP A 34 15.17 -14.61 -27.34
CA ASP A 34 15.92 -14.22 -28.53
C ASP A 34 17.41 -14.59 -28.47
N VAL A 35 18.00 -14.59 -27.26
CA VAL A 35 19.45 -14.71 -27.06
C VAL A 35 19.87 -16.11 -26.62
N ALA A 36 19.12 -16.73 -25.71
CA ALA A 36 19.58 -17.93 -25.03
C ALA A 36 19.36 -19.20 -25.87
N GLU A 37 20.38 -20.06 -25.95
CA GLU A 37 20.27 -21.37 -26.60
C GLU A 37 19.60 -22.43 -25.68
N GLY A 38 19.51 -22.14 -24.38
CA GLY A 38 18.92 -23.01 -23.36
C GLY A 38 18.64 -22.29 -22.04
N PHE A 39 18.38 -23.06 -20.99
CA PHE A 39 18.02 -22.51 -19.67
C PHE A 39 19.21 -22.13 -18.78
N GLY A 40 20.45 -22.42 -19.19
CA GLY A 40 21.65 -21.98 -18.48
C GLY A 40 22.26 -20.81 -19.21
N LEU A 41 22.16 -19.61 -18.63
CA LEU A 41 22.72 -18.39 -19.19
C LEU A 41 24.19 -18.28 -18.82
N ASN A 42 25.06 -18.11 -19.82
CA ASN A 42 26.40 -17.64 -19.57
C ASN A 42 26.43 -16.11 -19.39
N GLN A 43 27.57 -15.57 -18.98
CA GLN A 43 27.72 -14.15 -18.69
C GLN A 43 27.42 -13.26 -19.91
N ASP A 44 27.87 -13.65 -21.10
CA ASP A 44 27.66 -12.85 -22.31
C ASP A 44 26.18 -12.81 -22.72
N GLU A 45 25.47 -13.94 -22.59
CA GLU A 45 24.02 -14.03 -22.83
C GLU A 45 23.25 -13.15 -21.85
N MET A 46 23.54 -13.25 -20.55
CA MET A 46 22.85 -12.46 -19.53
C MET A 46 23.08 -10.96 -19.71
N VAL A 47 24.31 -10.56 -20.06
CA VAL A 47 24.64 -9.16 -20.39
C VAL A 47 23.82 -8.67 -21.60
N GLU A 48 23.72 -9.46 -22.67
CA GLU A 48 22.92 -9.10 -23.85
C GLU A 48 21.43 -8.96 -23.51
N ILE A 49 20.87 -9.89 -22.72
CA ILE A 49 19.47 -9.82 -22.27
C ILE A 49 19.21 -8.52 -21.48
N CYS A 50 20.09 -8.22 -20.52
CA CYS A 50 19.96 -7.04 -19.68
C CYS A 50 20.07 -5.72 -20.48
N ARG A 51 20.84 -5.67 -21.59
CA ARG A 51 20.94 -4.46 -22.45
C ARG A 51 19.58 -3.96 -22.94
N SER A 52 18.55 -4.79 -23.02
CA SER A 52 17.18 -4.38 -23.35
C SER A 52 16.59 -3.33 -22.39
N MET A 53 17.12 -3.25 -21.15
CA MET A 53 16.75 -2.29 -20.13
C MET A 53 17.57 -1.00 -20.17
N GLN A 54 18.65 -0.94 -20.97
CA GLN A 54 19.62 0.17 -20.97
C GLN A 54 18.94 1.55 -21.12
N SER A 55 17.96 1.65 -22.03
CA SER A 55 17.23 2.91 -22.25
C SER A 55 16.36 3.32 -21.06
N THR A 56 15.80 2.34 -20.35
CA THR A 56 14.87 2.59 -19.24
C THR A 56 15.61 2.97 -17.96
N LEU A 57 16.81 2.42 -17.77
CA LEU A 57 17.70 2.76 -16.66
C LEU A 57 18.51 4.04 -16.89
N GLU A 58 18.25 4.77 -17.99
CA GLU A 58 18.96 6.00 -18.38
C GLU A 58 20.50 5.84 -18.50
N ILE A 59 20.99 4.62 -18.72
CA ILE A 59 22.42 4.32 -18.84
C ILE A 59 22.91 4.65 -20.25
N HIS A 60 23.67 5.74 -20.39
CA HIS A 60 24.16 6.19 -21.68
C HIS A 60 25.36 5.39 -22.21
N ALA A 61 26.19 4.82 -21.33
CA ALA A 61 27.38 4.09 -21.73
C ALA A 61 27.13 2.57 -21.77
N ARG A 62 27.36 1.93 -22.92
CA ARG A 62 27.24 0.46 -23.05
C ARG A 62 28.13 -0.30 -22.06
N ASN A 63 29.37 0.16 -21.89
CA ASN A 63 30.32 -0.46 -20.96
C ASN A 63 29.82 -0.41 -19.50
N GLU A 64 29.10 0.64 -19.12
CA GLU A 64 28.50 0.73 -17.79
C GLU A 64 27.39 -0.31 -17.60
N MET A 65 26.48 -0.43 -18.58
CA MET A 65 25.43 -1.46 -18.55
C MET A 65 26.00 -2.89 -18.49
N ASP A 66 27.07 -3.14 -19.25
CA ASP A 66 27.77 -4.42 -19.27
C ASP A 66 28.40 -4.73 -17.91
N GLN A 67 29.00 -3.74 -17.25
CA GLN A 67 29.58 -3.90 -15.92
C GLN A 67 28.52 -4.18 -14.85
N LEU A 68 27.38 -3.49 -14.91
CA LEU A 68 26.27 -3.72 -13.97
C LEU A 68 25.69 -5.13 -14.15
N SER A 69 25.49 -5.55 -15.39
CA SER A 69 24.93 -6.86 -15.73
C SER A 69 25.91 -8.00 -15.38
N ALA A 70 27.21 -7.79 -15.59
CA ALA A 70 28.27 -8.69 -15.13
C ALA A 70 28.30 -8.80 -13.60
N GLY A 71 28.12 -7.69 -12.87
CA GLY A 71 28.03 -7.70 -11.42
C GLY A 71 26.84 -8.50 -10.90
N LEU A 72 25.68 -8.38 -11.57
CA LEU A 72 24.49 -9.17 -11.26
C LEU A 72 24.71 -10.65 -11.54
N PHE A 73 25.35 -11.00 -12.66
CA PHE A 73 25.72 -12.37 -13.01
C PHE A 73 26.59 -13.00 -11.92
N THR A 74 27.67 -12.33 -11.51
CA THR A 74 28.55 -12.81 -10.45
C THR A 74 27.83 -13.01 -9.11
N ALA A 75 26.80 -12.21 -8.82
CA ALA A 75 26.00 -12.38 -7.61
C ALA A 75 25.08 -13.62 -7.65
N LEU A 76 24.65 -14.06 -8.84
CA LEU A 76 23.80 -15.24 -9.03
C LEU A 76 24.62 -16.54 -9.22
N ASP A 77 25.79 -16.48 -9.86
CA ASP A 77 26.71 -17.60 -10.08
C ASP A 77 27.53 -17.91 -8.82
N THR A 78 26.85 -18.33 -7.76
CA THR A 78 27.48 -18.57 -6.45
C THR A 78 28.43 -19.77 -6.41
N ASP A 79 28.28 -20.73 -7.33
CA ASP A 79 29.17 -21.88 -7.45
C ASP A 79 30.27 -21.70 -8.51
N GLU A 80 30.34 -20.49 -9.11
CA GLU A 80 31.37 -20.08 -10.07
C GLU A 80 31.52 -21.05 -11.25
N ASN A 81 30.41 -21.64 -11.69
CA ASN A 81 30.40 -22.61 -12.78
C ASN A 81 30.27 -21.93 -14.15
N GLY A 82 30.07 -20.61 -14.17
CA GLY A 82 29.92 -19.80 -15.38
C GLY A 82 28.51 -19.86 -15.99
N LEU A 83 27.51 -20.34 -15.25
CA LEU A 83 26.12 -20.45 -15.68
C LEU A 83 25.14 -20.01 -14.58
N VAL A 84 24.11 -19.28 -14.99
CA VAL A 84 22.96 -18.90 -14.14
C VAL A 84 21.69 -19.52 -14.72
N ASP A 85 20.84 -20.10 -13.89
CA ASP A 85 19.53 -20.59 -14.34
C ASP A 85 18.65 -19.41 -14.81
N ALA A 86 18.15 -19.50 -16.04
CA ALA A 86 17.41 -18.42 -16.67
C ALA A 86 16.10 -18.10 -15.92
N LEU A 87 15.39 -19.12 -15.43
CA LEU A 87 14.13 -18.93 -14.73
C LEU A 87 14.35 -18.50 -13.28
N GLU A 88 15.50 -18.85 -12.69
CA GLU A 88 15.97 -18.29 -11.42
C GLU A 88 16.15 -16.78 -11.57
N PHE A 89 16.87 -16.35 -12.62
CA PHE A 89 17.07 -14.93 -12.94
C PHE A 89 15.74 -14.21 -13.21
N LEU A 90 14.92 -14.71 -14.14
CA LEU A 90 13.69 -14.04 -14.58
C LEU A 90 12.63 -13.98 -13.47
N GLY A 91 12.45 -15.06 -12.71
CA GLY A 91 11.55 -15.07 -11.56
C GLY A 91 12.00 -14.09 -10.47
N THR A 92 13.30 -14.00 -10.23
CA THR A 92 13.89 -13.05 -9.28
C THR A 92 13.67 -11.60 -9.70
N MET A 93 13.92 -11.29 -10.99
CA MET A 93 13.67 -9.96 -11.57
C MET A 93 12.20 -9.56 -11.46
N ALA A 94 11.27 -10.49 -11.69
CA ALA A 94 9.85 -10.23 -11.52
C ALA A 94 9.49 -9.93 -10.06
N MET A 95 10.06 -10.68 -9.10
CA MET A 95 9.77 -10.49 -7.69
C MET A 95 10.33 -9.17 -7.11
N MET A 96 11.48 -8.68 -7.59
CA MET A 96 12.05 -7.38 -7.20
C MET A 96 11.51 -6.17 -7.99
N SER A 97 10.65 -6.40 -8.97
CA SER A 97 10.07 -5.35 -9.82
C SER A 97 9.10 -4.43 -9.08
N ALA A 98 8.67 -3.34 -9.74
CA ALA A 98 7.59 -2.46 -9.26
C ALA A 98 6.17 -2.97 -9.64
N MET A 99 6.04 -4.19 -10.16
CA MET A 99 4.74 -4.76 -10.50
C MET A 99 3.90 -5.00 -9.24
N PRO A 100 2.56 -4.88 -9.28
CA PRO A 100 1.70 -5.42 -8.23
C PRO A 100 1.94 -6.92 -8.01
N ILE A 101 1.88 -7.37 -6.76
CA ILE A 101 2.09 -8.78 -6.35
C ILE A 101 1.37 -9.79 -7.27
N PRO A 102 0.07 -9.62 -7.62
CA PRO A 102 -0.60 -10.58 -8.50
C PRO A 102 0.05 -10.70 -9.89
N GLN A 103 0.59 -9.60 -10.43
CA GLN A 103 1.31 -9.61 -11.70
C GLN A 103 2.67 -10.29 -11.57
N LYS A 104 3.42 -10.03 -10.47
CA LYS A 104 4.69 -10.73 -10.17
C LYS A 104 4.50 -12.24 -10.16
N LEU A 105 3.51 -12.69 -9.39
CA LEU A 105 3.19 -14.11 -9.24
C LEU A 105 2.66 -14.72 -10.55
N THR A 106 1.91 -13.96 -11.35
CA THR A 106 1.45 -14.41 -12.68
C THR A 106 2.62 -14.59 -13.64
N PHE A 107 3.57 -13.66 -13.65
CA PHE A 107 4.78 -13.78 -14.46
C PHE A 107 5.57 -15.03 -14.06
N VAL A 108 5.86 -15.19 -12.77
CA VAL A 108 6.57 -16.38 -12.25
C VAL A 108 5.80 -17.65 -12.61
N TYR A 109 4.49 -17.68 -12.45
CA TYR A 109 3.67 -18.84 -12.81
C TYR A 109 3.82 -19.20 -14.30
N ASN A 110 3.73 -18.22 -15.19
CA ASN A 110 3.82 -18.43 -16.63
C ASN A 110 5.22 -18.90 -17.08
N CYS A 111 6.29 -18.52 -16.37
CA CYS A 111 7.65 -19.00 -16.67
C CYS A 111 7.77 -20.54 -16.59
N TYR A 112 6.92 -21.21 -15.80
CA TYR A 112 6.97 -22.66 -15.57
C TYR A 112 5.79 -23.40 -16.21
N ASP A 113 4.87 -22.71 -16.89
CA ASP A 113 3.81 -23.33 -17.70
C ASP A 113 4.36 -23.68 -19.10
N PHE A 114 5.34 -24.57 -19.13
CA PHE A 114 6.13 -24.90 -20.34
C PHE A 114 5.29 -25.39 -21.52
N ASN A 115 4.13 -25.99 -21.23
CA ASN A 115 3.22 -26.54 -22.21
C ASN A 115 2.03 -25.61 -22.52
N GLU A 116 2.04 -24.38 -21.98
CA GLU A 116 1.01 -23.36 -22.15
C GLU A 116 -0.41 -23.88 -21.86
N THR A 117 -0.54 -24.78 -20.90
CA THR A 117 -1.85 -25.36 -20.55
C THR A 117 -2.67 -24.45 -19.65
N GLY A 118 -2.06 -23.39 -19.11
CA GLY A 118 -2.63 -22.50 -18.11
C GLY A 118 -2.75 -23.17 -16.73
N GLN A 119 -2.04 -24.27 -16.52
CA GLN A 119 -2.11 -25.11 -15.32
C GLN A 119 -0.73 -25.70 -15.00
N LEU A 120 -0.30 -25.65 -13.73
CA LEU A 120 0.99 -26.22 -13.31
C LEU A 120 0.79 -27.55 -12.59
N SER A 121 1.66 -28.51 -12.86
CA SER A 121 1.84 -29.72 -12.05
C SER A 121 2.51 -29.40 -10.71
N LEU A 122 2.53 -30.39 -9.80
CA LEU A 122 3.21 -30.26 -8.51
C LEU A 122 4.70 -29.97 -8.68
N ASP A 123 5.35 -30.64 -9.63
CA ASP A 123 6.77 -30.49 -9.91
C ASP A 123 7.09 -29.10 -10.49
N GLU A 124 6.28 -28.61 -11.43
CA GLU A 124 6.43 -27.26 -12.00
C GLU A 124 6.24 -26.17 -10.95
N LEU A 125 5.24 -26.29 -10.08
CA LEU A 125 5.04 -25.33 -8.98
C LEU A 125 6.21 -25.39 -7.97
N THR A 126 6.67 -26.60 -7.64
CA THR A 126 7.81 -26.77 -6.72
C THR A 126 9.08 -26.15 -7.31
N LEU A 127 9.32 -26.36 -8.61
CA LEU A 127 10.43 -25.76 -9.33
C LEU A 127 10.31 -24.24 -9.40
N ALA A 128 9.11 -23.72 -9.66
CA ALA A 128 8.83 -22.28 -9.69
C ALA A 128 9.17 -21.61 -8.35
N LEU A 129 8.73 -22.20 -7.24
CA LEU A 129 9.03 -21.71 -5.89
C LEU A 129 10.53 -21.82 -5.58
N LYS A 130 11.15 -22.98 -5.87
CA LYS A 130 12.56 -23.25 -5.59
C LYS A 130 13.48 -22.30 -6.32
N SER A 131 13.33 -22.22 -7.63
CA SER A 131 14.21 -21.43 -8.48
C SER A 131 14.06 -19.94 -8.19
N THR A 132 12.83 -19.42 -8.12
CA THR A 132 12.59 -18.00 -7.78
C THR A 132 13.16 -17.62 -6.40
N LEU A 133 12.95 -18.45 -5.37
CA LEU A 133 13.47 -18.17 -4.04
C LEU A 133 14.99 -18.32 -3.95
N THR A 134 15.58 -19.22 -4.73
CA THR A 134 17.04 -19.39 -4.79
C THR A 134 17.70 -18.11 -5.29
N GLY A 135 17.23 -17.55 -6.41
CA GLY A 135 17.78 -16.31 -6.96
C GLY A 135 17.58 -15.12 -6.02
N LEU A 136 16.38 -14.97 -5.44
CA LEU A 136 16.10 -13.95 -4.42
C LEU A 136 17.06 -14.04 -3.22
N CYS A 137 17.28 -15.26 -2.70
CA CYS A 137 18.19 -15.46 -1.56
C CYS A 137 19.65 -15.20 -1.92
N LYS A 138 20.09 -15.55 -3.13
CA LYS A 138 21.46 -15.25 -3.61
C LYS A 138 21.72 -13.74 -3.69
N LEU A 139 20.70 -12.96 -4.06
CA LEU A 139 20.80 -11.51 -4.20
C LEU A 139 20.54 -10.72 -2.92
N CYS A 140 20.29 -11.40 -1.80
CA CYS A 140 19.98 -10.78 -0.51
C CYS A 140 20.99 -11.14 0.58
N VAL A 141 21.25 -10.21 1.49
CA VAL A 141 22.15 -10.43 2.61
C VAL A 141 21.49 -11.30 3.68
N ALA A 142 22.17 -12.37 4.09
CA ALA A 142 21.82 -13.22 5.24
C ALA A 142 20.46 -13.94 5.15
N VAL A 143 20.01 -14.29 3.94
CA VAL A 143 18.80 -15.09 3.71
C VAL A 143 19.19 -16.44 3.12
N SER A 144 18.76 -17.52 3.77
CA SER A 144 18.95 -18.88 3.26
C SER A 144 17.70 -19.35 2.53
N CYS A 145 17.87 -19.87 1.32
CA CYS A 145 16.77 -20.51 0.59
C CYS A 145 16.23 -21.72 1.36
N PRO A 146 14.89 -21.91 1.46
CA PRO A 146 14.31 -23.12 2.01
C PRO A 146 14.74 -24.36 1.21
N THR A 147 14.78 -25.51 1.88
CA THR A 147 15.09 -26.77 1.20
C THR A 147 13.94 -27.19 0.29
N GLU A 148 14.30 -27.94 -0.76
CA GLU A 148 13.34 -28.45 -1.75
C GLU A 148 12.18 -29.23 -1.11
N LEU A 149 12.46 -30.06 -0.10
CA LEU A 149 11.43 -30.77 0.66
C LEU A 149 10.38 -29.84 1.27
N VAL A 150 10.80 -28.69 1.81
CA VAL A 150 9.88 -27.72 2.41
C VAL A 150 9.07 -26.99 1.33
N LEU A 151 9.67 -26.77 0.15
CA LEU A 151 9.02 -26.15 -1.01
C LEU A 151 8.00 -27.08 -1.65
N GLU A 152 8.32 -28.35 -1.74
CA GLU A 152 7.40 -29.40 -2.18
C GLU A 152 6.21 -29.52 -1.21
N ASP A 153 6.45 -29.54 0.10
CA ASP A 153 5.37 -29.53 1.11
C ASP A 153 4.45 -28.30 0.97
N LEU A 154 5.02 -27.13 0.67
CA LEU A 154 4.22 -25.90 0.43
C LEU A 154 3.43 -25.99 -0.88
N ALA A 155 4.04 -26.53 -1.94
CA ALA A 155 3.35 -26.77 -3.20
C ALA A 155 2.20 -27.77 -2.98
N GLN A 156 2.42 -28.90 -2.31
CA GLN A 156 1.37 -29.86 -1.96
C GLN A 156 0.23 -29.22 -1.16
N HIS A 157 0.55 -28.31 -0.24
CA HIS A 157 -0.46 -27.55 0.50
C HIS A 157 -1.33 -26.69 -0.45
N ALA A 158 -0.77 -26.09 -1.51
CA ALA A 158 -1.53 -25.36 -2.52
C ALA A 158 -2.55 -26.24 -3.26
N PHE A 159 -2.16 -27.46 -3.62
CA PHE A 159 -3.05 -28.46 -4.22
C PHE A 159 -4.16 -28.87 -3.26
N GLN A 160 -3.81 -29.18 -2.00
CA GLN A 160 -4.79 -29.54 -0.98
C GLN A 160 -5.82 -28.44 -0.71
N ARG A 161 -5.40 -27.17 -0.65
CA ARG A 161 -6.33 -26.02 -0.48
C ARG A 161 -7.29 -25.87 -1.65
N SER A 162 -6.87 -26.31 -2.83
CA SER A 162 -7.68 -26.32 -4.06
C SER A 162 -8.52 -27.59 -4.22
N GLN A 163 -8.58 -28.44 -3.19
CA GLN A 163 -9.28 -29.72 -3.19
C GLN A 163 -8.76 -30.69 -4.26
N LYS A 164 -7.48 -30.53 -4.62
CA LYS A 164 -6.75 -31.37 -5.55
C LYS A 164 -5.86 -32.31 -4.75
N SER A 165 -6.16 -33.60 -4.82
CA SER A 165 -5.52 -34.66 -4.05
C SER A 165 -4.97 -35.79 -4.93
N GLY A 166 -5.16 -35.68 -6.25
CA GLY A 166 -4.68 -36.62 -7.25
C GLY A 166 -3.25 -36.33 -7.66
N VAL A 167 -2.49 -37.41 -7.95
CA VAL A 167 -1.08 -37.35 -8.41
C VAL A 167 -0.93 -36.62 -9.75
N ASN A 168 -2.00 -36.54 -10.54
CA ASN A 168 -2.03 -35.87 -11.86
C ASN A 168 -2.95 -34.64 -11.87
N ASP A 169 -3.26 -34.09 -10.69
CA ASP A 169 -3.99 -32.84 -10.64
C ASP A 169 -3.05 -31.69 -11.06
N PHE A 170 -3.62 -30.65 -11.64
CA PHE A 170 -2.89 -29.44 -12.02
C PHE A 170 -3.47 -28.23 -11.29
N LEU A 171 -2.67 -27.27 -10.89
CA LEU A 171 -3.08 -26.04 -10.19
C LEU A 171 -3.25 -24.91 -11.21
N THR A 172 -4.42 -24.28 -11.24
CA THR A 172 -4.70 -23.14 -12.12
C THR A 172 -4.15 -21.84 -11.53
N LEU A 173 -3.88 -20.84 -12.38
CA LEU A 173 -3.40 -19.53 -11.93
C LEU A 173 -4.29 -18.87 -10.86
N PRO A 174 -5.64 -18.82 -10.98
CA PRO A 174 -6.49 -18.22 -9.93
C PRO A 174 -6.43 -18.96 -8.58
N GLU A 175 -6.21 -20.27 -8.60
CA GLU A 175 -6.03 -21.06 -7.38
C GLU A 175 -4.67 -20.77 -6.74
N PHE A 176 -3.61 -20.67 -7.54
CA PHE A 176 -2.27 -20.30 -7.08
C PHE A 176 -2.23 -18.89 -6.47
N LEU A 177 -2.86 -17.91 -7.13
CA LEU A 177 -2.96 -16.54 -6.60
C LEU A 177 -3.73 -16.51 -5.27
N ARG A 178 -4.89 -17.18 -5.20
CA ARG A 178 -5.65 -17.29 -3.95
C ARG A 178 -4.83 -17.95 -2.84
N PHE A 179 -4.10 -19.03 -3.16
CA PHE A 179 -3.23 -19.69 -2.20
C PHE A 179 -2.15 -18.74 -1.68
N SER A 180 -1.55 -17.96 -2.58
CA SER A 180 -0.49 -17.01 -2.25
C SER A 180 -0.97 -15.86 -1.38
N GLU A 181 -2.21 -15.40 -1.56
CA GLU A 181 -2.82 -14.34 -0.74
C GLU A 181 -3.33 -14.82 0.63
N THR A 182 -3.67 -16.11 0.75
CA THR A 182 -4.35 -16.64 1.95
C THR A 182 -3.46 -17.51 2.85
N THR A 183 -2.25 -17.83 2.40
CA THR A 183 -1.29 -18.64 3.16
C THR A 183 -0.24 -17.74 3.80
N PRO A 184 -0.24 -17.58 5.15
CA PRO A 184 0.65 -16.64 5.85
C PRO A 184 2.14 -16.84 5.56
N GLU A 185 2.54 -18.09 5.37
CA GLU A 185 3.93 -18.43 5.01
C GLU A 185 4.28 -17.85 3.63
N MET A 186 3.38 -18.00 2.64
CA MET A 186 3.61 -17.48 1.29
C MET A 186 3.56 -15.95 1.25
N THR A 187 2.55 -15.33 1.88
CA THR A 187 2.46 -13.86 1.96
C THR A 187 3.69 -13.26 2.63
N SER A 188 4.18 -13.88 3.70
CA SER A 188 5.36 -13.39 4.41
C SER A 188 6.62 -13.36 3.54
N TRP A 189 6.82 -14.39 2.71
CA TRP A 189 7.96 -14.45 1.81
C TRP A 189 7.81 -13.49 0.64
N VAL A 190 6.62 -13.41 0.05
CA VAL A 190 6.31 -12.44 -1.01
C VAL A 190 6.51 -11.01 -0.52
N ASP A 191 5.96 -10.65 0.63
CA ASP A 191 6.06 -9.30 1.21
C ASP A 191 7.50 -8.95 1.61
N TYR A 192 8.30 -9.93 2.03
CA TYR A 192 9.70 -9.70 2.41
C TYR A 192 10.55 -9.29 1.21
N PHE A 193 10.37 -9.94 0.05
CA PHE A 193 11.12 -9.65 -1.18
C PHE A 193 10.49 -8.54 -2.05
N ASP A 194 9.20 -8.26 -1.88
CA ASP A 194 8.49 -7.17 -2.54
C ASP A 194 8.99 -5.78 -2.11
N CYS A 195 8.94 -4.80 -3.02
CA CYS A 195 9.13 -3.37 -2.75
C CYS A 195 10.41 -3.05 -1.93
N PRO A 196 11.61 -3.15 -2.54
CA PRO A 196 12.82 -2.65 -1.93
C PRO A 196 12.79 -1.12 -1.78
N ASP A 197 13.34 -0.60 -0.68
CA ASP A 197 13.43 0.84 -0.42
C ASP A 197 14.11 1.57 -1.62
N GLU A 198 13.51 2.67 -2.10
CA GLU A 198 14.17 3.55 -3.06
C GLU A 198 15.42 4.16 -2.41
N ILE A 199 16.59 3.79 -2.91
CA ILE A 199 17.85 4.41 -2.50
C ILE A 199 17.95 5.72 -3.28
N VAL A 200 17.63 6.83 -2.63
CA VAL A 200 17.92 8.16 -3.16
C VAL A 200 19.42 8.37 -3.00
N ASP A 201 20.18 8.30 -4.09
CA ASP A 201 21.61 8.60 -4.05
C ASP A 201 21.78 10.08 -3.66
N GLU A 202 22.36 10.35 -2.49
CA GLU A 202 22.76 11.71 -2.04
C GLU A 202 23.96 12.26 -2.84
N GLN A 203 24.10 11.89 -4.12
CA GLN A 203 25.24 12.19 -4.98
C GLN A 203 24.91 13.08 -6.19
N ASP A 204 23.96 14.00 -6.06
CA ASP A 204 23.85 15.13 -6.99
C ASP A 204 24.75 16.28 -6.51
N GLY A 205 26.06 16.09 -6.71
CA GLY A 205 27.09 17.12 -6.50
C GLY A 205 27.12 18.21 -7.60
N ASP A 206 26.11 18.27 -8.46
CA ASP A 206 25.97 19.29 -9.51
C ASP A 206 24.55 19.88 -9.52
N ASP A 207 24.09 20.26 -8.33
CA ASP A 207 22.79 20.91 -8.18
C ASP A 207 22.92 22.38 -8.61
N SER A 208 22.41 22.69 -9.81
CA SER A 208 22.45 24.01 -10.44
C SER A 208 21.72 25.13 -9.66
N ASP A 209 21.15 24.82 -8.50
CA ASP A 209 20.49 25.75 -7.58
C ASP A 209 21.34 26.16 -6.36
N ALA A 210 22.58 25.67 -6.22
CA ALA A 210 23.46 26.01 -5.09
C ALA A 210 23.75 27.52 -4.95
N GLU A 211 23.82 28.26 -6.06
CA GLU A 211 23.99 29.73 -6.04
C GLU A 211 22.73 30.46 -5.56
N ARG A 212 21.54 29.86 -5.76
CA ARG A 212 20.25 30.43 -5.37
C ARG A 212 19.97 30.23 -3.88
N GLU A 213 20.37 29.08 -3.34
CA GLU A 213 20.35 28.74 -1.91
C GLU A 213 21.36 29.62 -1.11
N ALA A 214 22.55 29.87 -1.68
CA ALA A 214 23.53 30.77 -1.08
C ALA A 214 22.99 32.22 -0.95
N ALA A 215 22.20 32.69 -1.92
CA ALA A 215 21.57 34.00 -1.87
C ALA A 215 20.45 34.08 -0.80
N ALA A 216 19.76 32.97 -0.52
CA ALA A 216 18.73 32.91 0.51
C ALA A 216 19.31 33.00 1.95
N SER A 217 20.50 32.42 2.17
CA SER A 217 21.22 32.54 3.45
C SER A 217 21.62 33.98 3.81
N PHE A 218 21.81 34.85 2.82
CA PHE A 218 22.12 36.27 3.07
C PHE A 218 20.88 37.12 3.42
N LEU A 219 19.67 36.62 3.18
CA LEU A 219 18.42 37.38 3.35
C LEU A 219 17.69 37.10 4.67
N ALA A 220 18.11 36.09 5.45
CA ALA A 220 17.54 35.79 6.75
C ALA A 220 18.62 35.67 7.84
N PRO A 221 19.11 36.81 8.40
CA PRO A 221 20.11 36.81 9.48
C PRO A 221 19.64 36.05 10.73
N SER A 222 18.33 35.84 10.87
CA SER A 222 17.70 35.18 12.01
C SER A 222 17.96 33.67 12.11
N ALA A 223 18.41 33.03 11.02
CA ALA A 223 18.67 31.60 10.98
C ALA A 223 20.03 31.21 11.62
N GLN A 224 20.87 32.19 11.93
CA GLN A 224 22.21 31.98 12.51
C GLN A 224 22.35 32.50 13.95
N ASP A 225 21.24 32.84 14.60
CA ASP A 225 21.30 33.42 15.93
C ASP A 225 21.44 32.35 17.02
N ASP A 226 22.48 32.48 17.84
CA ASP A 226 22.66 31.65 19.03
C ASP A 226 21.50 31.82 20.03
N GLU A 227 21.29 30.80 20.85
CA GLU A 227 20.16 30.67 21.78
C GLU A 227 19.96 31.88 22.70
N SER A 228 21.04 32.57 23.07
CA SER A 228 20.97 33.79 23.90
C SER A 228 20.39 35.02 23.17
N THR A 229 20.57 35.07 21.85
CA THR A 229 20.12 36.16 20.97
C THR A 229 18.68 35.94 20.52
N ALA A 230 18.26 34.68 20.36
CA ALA A 230 16.86 34.29 20.17
C ALA A 230 16.01 34.66 21.40
N ARG A 231 16.46 34.29 22.60
CA ARG A 231 15.75 34.57 23.87
C ARG A 231 15.55 36.07 24.13
N LYS A 232 16.49 36.94 23.73
CA LYS A 232 16.33 38.40 23.88
C LYS A 232 15.28 38.99 22.94
N ARG A 233 15.04 38.38 21.78
CA ARG A 233 13.98 38.77 20.84
C ARG A 233 12.61 38.38 21.38
N ASP A 234 12.50 37.20 21.97
CA ASP A 234 11.24 36.69 22.51
C ASP A 234 10.74 37.48 23.73
N VAL A 235 11.65 38.11 24.49
CA VAL A 235 11.31 39.00 25.62
C VAL A 235 10.57 40.27 25.17
N GLY A 236 10.66 40.64 23.88
CA GLY A 236 9.95 41.78 23.32
C GLY A 236 8.53 41.47 22.81
N LEU A 237 8.11 40.21 22.80
CA LEU A 237 6.79 39.81 22.33
C LEU A 237 5.72 40.02 23.43
N PRO A 238 4.51 40.52 23.09
CA PRO A 238 3.45 40.70 24.07
C PRO A 238 3.08 39.37 24.72
N GLN A 239 3.22 39.26 26.05
CA GLN A 239 2.70 38.11 26.79
C GLN A 239 1.17 38.14 26.78
N ASP A 240 0.58 37.08 26.21
CA ASP A 240 -0.87 36.89 26.24
C ASP A 240 -1.31 36.57 27.67
N SER A 241 -1.89 37.57 28.33
CA SER A 241 -2.40 37.50 29.71
C SER A 241 -3.56 36.50 29.91
N ALA A 242 -4.04 35.87 28.84
CA ALA A 242 -5.04 34.81 28.88
C ALA A 242 -4.45 33.38 28.91
N ALA A 243 -3.12 33.22 28.83
CA ALA A 243 -2.49 31.91 28.92
C ALA A 243 -2.59 31.35 30.36
N PRO A 244 -3.13 30.14 30.56
CA PRO A 244 -3.29 29.58 31.91
C PRO A 244 -1.94 29.21 32.51
N ASP A 245 -1.68 29.73 33.71
CA ASP A 245 -0.51 29.38 34.52
C ASP A 245 -0.66 27.96 35.08
N LEU A 246 0.15 27.04 34.55
CA LEU A 246 0.14 25.62 34.92
C LEU A 246 1.09 25.30 36.10
N SER A 247 1.69 26.32 36.73
CA SER A 247 2.66 26.12 37.81
C SER A 247 2.02 25.82 39.17
N ASN A 248 0.70 25.93 39.32
CA ASN A 248 0.04 25.65 40.59
C ASN A 248 -1.28 24.87 40.47
N ASN A 249 -1.36 23.78 41.24
CA ASN A 249 -2.43 22.80 41.24
C ASN A 249 -3.67 23.30 42.00
N LYS A 250 -4.40 24.28 41.44
CA LYS A 250 -5.70 24.72 41.97
C LYS A 250 -6.85 23.99 41.25
N VAL A 251 -7.72 23.36 42.05
CA VAL A 251 -8.94 22.71 41.58
C VAL A 251 -9.86 23.74 40.92
N LEU A 252 -10.08 23.59 39.63
CA LEU A 252 -10.97 24.45 38.84
C LEU A 252 -12.45 24.12 39.13
N PRO A 253 -13.34 25.13 39.19
CA PRO A 253 -14.76 24.90 39.39
C PRO A 253 -15.36 24.17 38.18
N ARG A 254 -16.18 23.14 38.47
CA ARG A 254 -16.78 22.27 37.45
C ARG A 254 -17.75 23.04 36.56
N ARG A 255 -17.63 22.82 35.25
CA ARG A 255 -18.40 23.53 34.21
C ARG A 255 -19.75 22.85 33.96
N PRO A 256 -20.76 23.58 33.44
CA PRO A 256 -22.16 23.15 33.38
C PRO A 256 -22.39 21.82 32.64
N TRP A 257 -21.56 21.49 31.65
CA TRP A 257 -21.61 20.24 30.90
C TRP A 257 -21.22 18.99 31.70
N GLN A 258 -20.56 19.15 32.84
CA GLN A 258 -20.26 18.03 33.75
C GLN A 258 -21.46 17.61 34.62
N LEU A 259 -22.59 18.33 34.52
CA LEU A 259 -23.87 17.95 35.14
C LEU A 259 -24.84 17.27 34.15
N ALA A 260 -24.46 17.09 32.88
CA ALA A 260 -25.34 16.62 31.82
C ALA A 260 -25.42 15.09 31.67
N VAL A 261 -25.11 14.31 32.72
CA VAL A 261 -25.16 12.83 32.67
C VAL A 261 -26.57 12.29 32.99
N GLY A 262 -27.59 13.14 33.05
CA GLY A 262 -28.95 12.74 33.43
C GLY A 262 -29.87 12.25 32.30
N ASN A 263 -29.54 12.46 31.02
CA ASN A 263 -30.51 12.33 29.92
C ASN A 263 -30.25 11.16 28.95
N THR A 264 -29.50 10.13 29.34
CA THR A 264 -29.42 8.87 28.57
C THR A 264 -30.48 7.88 29.03
N ALA A 265 -31.74 8.19 28.75
CA ALA A 265 -32.78 7.18 28.57
C ALA A 265 -33.32 7.35 27.14
N PRO A 266 -33.29 6.31 26.29
CA PRO A 266 -33.70 6.44 24.89
C PRO A 266 -35.19 6.85 24.81
N SER A 267 -35.48 7.95 24.09
CA SER A 267 -36.85 8.38 23.85
C SER A 267 -37.55 7.46 22.86
N ALA A 268 -38.82 7.15 23.11
CA ALA A 268 -39.65 6.30 22.26
C ALA A 268 -39.68 6.80 20.79
N PRO A 269 -39.75 5.89 19.80
CA PRO A 269 -39.70 6.26 18.38
C PRO A 269 -40.88 7.16 17.96
N PRO A 270 -40.68 8.09 17.01
CA PRO A 270 -41.73 8.98 16.55
C PRO A 270 -42.85 8.24 15.81
N LYS A 271 -44.08 8.75 15.89
CA LYS A 271 -45.24 8.19 15.17
C LYS A 271 -45.12 8.48 13.67
N VAL A 272 -45.25 7.43 12.85
CA VAL A 272 -45.18 7.47 11.38
C VAL A 272 -46.34 8.30 10.80
N ASP A 273 -46.03 9.25 9.91
CA ASP A 273 -47.01 10.08 9.20
C ASP A 273 -47.57 9.32 7.97
N PRO A 274 -48.88 9.04 7.89
CA PRO A 274 -49.49 8.31 6.78
C PRO A 274 -49.55 9.10 5.46
N ARG A 275 -49.06 10.34 5.41
CA ARG A 275 -49.00 11.17 4.19
C ARG A 275 -47.66 11.09 3.45
N MET A 276 -46.64 10.46 4.04
CA MET A 276 -45.38 10.23 3.34
C MET A 276 -45.56 9.07 2.34
N PRO A 277 -45.10 9.22 1.09
CA PRO A 277 -45.14 8.11 0.14
C PRO A 277 -44.31 6.94 0.69
N SER A 278 -44.84 5.73 0.56
CA SER A 278 -44.13 4.51 0.94
C SER A 278 -42.82 4.44 0.17
N ALA A 279 -41.69 4.33 0.88
CA ALA A 279 -40.40 4.04 0.28
C ALA A 279 -40.36 2.56 -0.17
N SER A 280 -41.16 2.23 -1.16
CA SER A 280 -41.16 0.97 -1.89
C SER A 280 -40.34 1.18 -3.16
N LEU A 281 -39.02 1.11 -3.02
CA LEU A 281 -38.11 0.93 -4.13
C LEU A 281 -38.07 -0.56 -4.46
N GLU A 282 -38.64 -0.95 -5.59
CA GLU A 282 -38.54 -2.30 -6.14
C GLU A 282 -37.47 -2.31 -7.22
N LEU A 283 -36.52 -3.24 -7.10
CA LEU A 283 -35.40 -3.40 -8.03
C LEU A 283 -35.91 -4.06 -9.32
N GLU A 284 -35.96 -3.30 -10.41
CA GLU A 284 -36.48 -3.80 -11.70
C GLU A 284 -35.39 -4.47 -12.55
N TRP A 285 -34.16 -3.92 -12.57
CA TRP A 285 -33.03 -4.44 -13.34
C TRP A 285 -31.69 -4.13 -12.66
N ILE A 286 -30.74 -5.07 -12.73
CA ILE A 286 -29.34 -4.85 -12.36
C ILE A 286 -28.51 -4.87 -13.66
N TYR A 287 -27.93 -3.73 -14.05
CA TYR A 287 -26.81 -3.73 -14.99
C TYR A 287 -25.55 -4.13 -14.21
N GLY A 288 -25.25 -5.42 -14.21
CA GLY A 288 -23.98 -5.92 -13.68
C GLY A 288 -22.88 -5.70 -14.70
N TYR A 289 -22.01 -4.73 -14.47
CA TYR A 289 -20.68 -4.68 -15.09
C TYR A 289 -19.68 -5.21 -14.07
N ASN A 290 -18.89 -6.22 -14.47
CA ASN A 290 -17.73 -6.64 -13.70
C ASN A 290 -16.75 -5.46 -13.63
N SER A 291 -16.45 -4.96 -12.42
CA SER A 291 -15.57 -3.79 -12.19
C SER A 291 -14.20 -4.19 -11.64
N ASP A 292 -13.70 -5.36 -12.06
CA ASP A 292 -12.31 -5.76 -11.82
C ASP A 292 -11.29 -4.80 -12.48
N VAL A 293 -11.74 -3.92 -13.39
CA VAL A 293 -10.88 -2.99 -14.12
C VAL A 293 -11.48 -1.56 -14.15
N ARG A 294 -10.84 -0.67 -13.36
CA ARG A 294 -10.89 0.82 -13.36
C ARG A 294 -11.97 1.55 -12.53
N ALA A 295 -11.45 2.37 -11.59
CA ALA A 295 -12.08 3.57 -11.00
C ALA A 295 -13.43 3.43 -10.26
N ALA A 296 -13.63 2.36 -9.48
CA ALA A 296 -14.79 2.25 -8.60
C ALA A 296 -14.90 3.47 -7.65
N VAL A 297 -16.10 4.05 -7.55
CA VAL A 297 -16.40 5.11 -6.57
C VAL A 297 -16.48 4.45 -5.19
N THR A 298 -15.59 4.86 -4.29
CA THR A 298 -15.44 4.27 -2.96
C THR A 298 -16.05 5.13 -1.85
N ALA A 299 -16.31 6.40 -2.13
CA ALA A 299 -16.96 7.30 -1.19
C ALA A 299 -17.76 8.40 -1.90
N LEU A 300 -18.86 8.84 -1.30
CA LEU A 300 -19.74 9.89 -1.79
C LEU A 300 -20.11 10.82 -0.63
N PHE A 301 -20.13 12.14 -0.88
CA PHE A 301 -20.53 13.11 0.14
C PHE A 301 -21.36 14.26 -0.48
N PRO A 302 -22.63 14.44 -0.07
CA PRO A 302 -23.43 15.58 -0.49
C PRO A 302 -23.03 16.86 0.26
N PHE A 303 -22.96 17.99 -0.44
CA PHE A 303 -22.66 19.29 0.15
C PHE A 303 -23.51 20.40 -0.48
N ALA A 304 -23.43 21.63 0.02
CA ALA A 304 -24.28 22.74 -0.44
C ALA A 304 -24.16 23.04 -1.95
N GLY A 305 -22.98 22.80 -2.54
CA GLY A 305 -22.70 23.00 -3.97
C GLY A 305 -23.10 21.84 -4.88
N GLY A 306 -23.40 20.65 -4.35
CA GLY A 306 -23.71 19.46 -5.14
C GLY A 306 -23.26 18.16 -4.45
N LEU A 307 -22.56 17.32 -5.19
CA LEU A 307 -22.08 16.01 -4.71
C LEU A 307 -20.57 15.89 -4.91
N LEU A 308 -19.89 15.27 -3.96
CA LEU A 308 -18.49 14.89 -4.09
C LEU A 308 -18.40 13.37 -4.23
N SER A 309 -17.48 12.89 -5.05
CA SER A 309 -17.16 11.46 -5.17
C SER A 309 -15.67 11.23 -5.06
N GLY A 310 -15.26 10.26 -4.23
CA GLY A 310 -13.91 9.74 -4.16
C GLY A 310 -13.83 8.35 -4.78
N GLY A 311 -12.76 8.06 -5.51
CA GLY A 311 -12.58 6.79 -6.20
C GLY A 311 -11.35 5.99 -5.77
N LYS A 312 -11.35 4.72 -6.18
CA LYS A 312 -10.18 3.81 -6.14
C LYS A 312 -9.03 4.30 -7.02
N ASP A 313 -9.32 5.17 -7.99
CA ASP A 313 -8.37 5.83 -8.88
C ASP A 313 -7.61 7.01 -8.24
N GLY A 314 -7.81 7.27 -6.94
CA GLY A 314 -7.10 8.34 -6.23
C GLY A 314 -7.66 9.73 -6.48
N LYS A 315 -8.82 9.83 -7.13
CA LYS A 315 -9.40 11.10 -7.55
C LYS A 315 -10.63 11.46 -6.72
N VAL A 316 -10.72 12.74 -6.36
CA VAL A 316 -11.93 13.36 -5.84
C VAL A 316 -12.54 14.19 -6.96
N ARG A 317 -13.83 14.01 -7.23
CA ARG A 317 -14.58 14.75 -8.24
C ARG A 317 -15.73 15.50 -7.61
N VAL A 318 -15.93 16.73 -8.07
CA VAL A 318 -17.05 17.59 -7.71
C VAL A 318 -18.11 17.49 -8.78
N TRP A 319 -19.36 17.34 -8.39
CA TRP A 319 -20.52 17.29 -9.26
C TRP A 319 -21.49 18.39 -8.87
N SER A 320 -22.07 19.06 -9.86
CA SER A 320 -23.11 20.07 -9.62
C SER A 320 -24.38 19.41 -9.03
N ARG A 321 -25.32 20.22 -8.55
CA ARG A 321 -26.66 19.72 -8.12
C ARG A 321 -27.45 19.02 -9.24
N ARG A 322 -27.04 19.16 -10.50
CA ARG A 322 -27.60 18.48 -11.66
C ARG A 322 -26.77 17.28 -12.12
N LEU A 323 -25.78 16.85 -11.32
CA LEU A 323 -24.80 15.81 -11.63
C LEU A 323 -23.96 16.11 -12.88
N GLU A 324 -23.73 17.40 -13.16
CA GLU A 324 -22.77 17.80 -14.19
C GLU A 324 -21.36 17.74 -13.59
N PRO A 325 -20.37 17.22 -14.33
CA PRO A 325 -19.00 17.12 -13.85
C PRO A 325 -18.39 18.50 -13.63
N GLY A 326 -17.72 18.68 -12.49
CA GLY A 326 -16.98 19.88 -12.09
C GLY A 326 -15.49 19.58 -11.87
N ALA A 327 -14.89 20.22 -10.86
CA ALA A 327 -13.47 20.08 -10.57
C ALA A 327 -13.07 18.64 -10.19
N GLN A 328 -11.82 18.29 -10.46
CA GLN A 328 -11.21 17.01 -10.11
C GLN A 328 -9.88 17.26 -9.42
N PHE A 329 -9.68 16.61 -8.28
CA PHE A 329 -8.46 16.68 -7.48
C PHE A 329 -7.79 15.31 -7.46
N ASP A 330 -6.49 15.29 -7.73
CA ASP A 330 -5.68 14.08 -7.78
C ASP A 330 -4.83 13.97 -6.51
N LEU A 331 -5.07 12.95 -5.70
CA LEU A 331 -4.37 12.78 -4.43
C LEU A 331 -2.91 12.34 -4.60
N VAL A 332 -2.55 11.75 -5.75
CA VAL A 332 -1.14 11.44 -6.08
C VAL A 332 -0.35 12.75 -6.20
N ALA A 333 -0.94 13.76 -6.83
CA ALA A 333 -0.33 15.08 -6.96
C ALA A 333 -0.18 15.82 -5.62
N LEU A 334 -0.91 15.39 -4.58
CA LEU A 334 -0.77 15.90 -3.22
C LEU A 334 0.27 15.11 -2.38
N GLY A 335 0.91 14.09 -2.97
CA GLY A 335 1.90 13.26 -2.32
C GLY A 335 1.34 12.05 -1.56
N SER A 336 0.11 11.61 -1.85
CA SER A 336 -0.46 10.42 -1.19
C SER A 336 0.13 9.14 -1.77
N PHE A 337 0.71 8.31 -0.92
CA PHE A 337 1.33 7.04 -1.33
C PHE A 337 0.29 5.93 -1.60
N ALA A 338 -0.89 6.00 -0.97
CA ALA A 338 -2.00 5.08 -1.20
C ALA A 338 -3.31 5.86 -1.42
N PRO A 339 -3.45 6.52 -2.59
CA PRO A 339 -4.40 7.60 -2.84
C PRO A 339 -5.87 7.17 -2.88
N ARG A 340 -6.17 5.87 -2.79
CA ARG A 340 -7.55 5.36 -2.80
C ARG A 340 -8.38 6.08 -1.74
N VAL A 341 -9.43 6.78 -2.16
CA VAL A 341 -10.28 7.53 -1.23
C VAL A 341 -11.09 6.56 -0.38
N ARG A 342 -11.05 6.70 0.95
CA ARG A 342 -11.86 5.91 1.89
C ARG A 342 -12.99 6.72 2.50
N SER A 343 -12.80 8.01 2.68
CA SER A 343 -13.84 8.92 3.18
C SER A 343 -13.56 10.33 2.68
N LEU A 344 -14.62 11.12 2.54
CA LEU A 344 -14.53 12.54 2.21
C LEU A 344 -15.64 13.32 2.91
N VAL A 345 -15.34 14.57 3.26
CA VAL A 345 -16.29 15.48 3.88
C VAL A 345 -15.97 16.91 3.43
N ALA A 346 -17.02 17.69 3.16
CA ALA A 346 -16.88 19.11 2.83
C ALA A 346 -17.09 19.99 4.08
N SER A 347 -16.41 21.13 4.14
CA SER A 347 -16.54 22.13 5.20
C SER A 347 -17.98 22.66 5.35
N PRO A 348 -18.47 23.05 6.55
CA PRO A 348 -19.86 23.44 6.76
C PRO A 348 -20.14 24.85 6.23
N ASP A 349 -19.09 25.61 5.92
CA ASP A 349 -19.08 26.95 5.32
C ASP A 349 -19.39 26.93 3.81
N GLY A 350 -20.19 25.95 3.35
CA GLY A 350 -20.54 25.76 1.95
C GLY A 350 -19.57 24.87 1.17
N GLY A 351 -18.64 24.20 1.84
CA GLY A 351 -17.67 23.29 1.24
C GLY A 351 -16.46 24.00 0.64
N ALA A 352 -16.04 25.11 1.23
CA ALA A 352 -14.82 25.83 0.84
C ALA A 352 -13.54 24.98 0.97
N LYS A 353 -13.56 23.99 1.87
CA LYS A 353 -12.48 23.04 2.12
C LYS A 353 -13.01 21.61 2.09
N LEU A 354 -12.15 20.69 1.70
CA LEU A 354 -12.45 19.27 1.64
C LEU A 354 -11.46 18.53 2.54
N LEU A 355 -11.99 17.65 3.39
CA LEU A 355 -11.22 16.70 4.19
C LEU A 355 -11.34 15.32 3.54
N ILE A 356 -10.22 14.71 3.22
CA ILE A 356 -10.15 13.49 2.42
C ILE A 356 -9.26 12.48 3.14
N ALA A 357 -9.82 11.32 3.47
CA ALA A 357 -9.08 10.21 4.06
C ALA A 357 -8.74 9.17 2.99
N THR A 358 -7.48 8.73 2.95
CA THR A 358 -6.95 7.78 1.96
C THR A 358 -6.84 6.37 2.55
N ALA A 359 -6.51 5.39 1.72
CA ALA A 359 -6.20 4.04 2.18
C ALA A 359 -4.84 3.97 2.90
N GLY A 360 -3.98 4.97 2.70
CA GLY A 360 -2.70 5.15 3.39
C GLY A 360 -2.82 5.67 4.82
N ALA A 361 -4.03 5.71 5.39
CA ALA A 361 -4.29 6.32 6.69
C ALA A 361 -3.85 7.80 6.76
N GLU A 362 -3.82 8.47 5.60
CA GLU A 362 -3.54 9.89 5.48
C GLU A 362 -4.85 10.67 5.44
N ILE A 363 -4.82 11.86 6.01
CA ILE A 363 -5.91 12.83 5.92
C ILE A 363 -5.38 14.10 5.27
N TYR A 364 -5.93 14.47 4.12
CA TYR A 364 -5.65 15.72 3.43
C TYR A 364 -6.75 16.74 3.69
N GLU A 365 -6.38 18.00 3.88
CA GLU A 365 -7.31 19.12 3.89
C GLU A 365 -6.95 20.03 2.72
N ILE A 366 -7.82 20.10 1.71
CA ILE A 366 -7.59 20.87 0.49
C ILE A 366 -8.63 21.97 0.30
N ALA A 367 -8.26 23.04 -0.40
CA ALA A 367 -9.21 24.03 -0.87
C ALA A 367 -10.08 23.46 -2.01
N SER A 368 -11.40 23.64 -1.91
CA SER A 368 -12.35 23.17 -2.91
C SER A 368 -12.33 24.00 -4.20
N SER A 369 -11.75 25.20 -4.16
CA SER A 369 -11.68 26.12 -5.30
C SER A 369 -10.68 25.69 -6.37
N ASP A 370 -9.52 25.20 -5.95
CA ASP A 370 -8.35 24.95 -6.80
C ASP A 370 -7.62 23.64 -6.45
N GLY A 371 -8.04 22.95 -5.39
CA GLY A 371 -7.41 21.71 -4.93
C GLY A 371 -6.10 21.94 -4.18
N ALA A 372 -5.75 23.19 -3.84
CA ALA A 372 -4.52 23.48 -3.13
C ALA A 372 -4.50 22.78 -1.77
N ASN A 373 -3.39 22.10 -1.46
CA ASN A 373 -3.19 21.55 -0.12
C ASN A 373 -3.04 22.70 0.86
N LEU A 374 -3.83 22.69 1.93
CA LEU A 374 -3.79 23.74 2.95
C LEU A 374 -2.67 23.52 3.97
N HIS A 375 -1.98 22.37 3.90
CA HIS A 375 -0.88 21.99 4.78
C HIS A 375 0.34 21.52 3.97
N PHE A 376 1.51 21.52 4.62
CA PHE A 376 2.72 20.95 4.06
C PHE A 376 2.65 19.41 4.21
N GLY A 377 1.99 18.74 3.27
CA GLY A 377 1.72 17.29 3.32
C GLY A 377 0.35 16.94 3.91
N SER A 378 0.18 15.74 4.45
CA SER A 378 -1.07 15.31 5.10
C SER A 378 -1.21 15.94 6.49
N VAL A 379 -2.45 16.24 6.89
CA VAL A 379 -2.77 16.83 8.20
C VAL A 379 -2.55 15.82 9.32
N VAL A 380 -2.87 14.55 9.02
CA VAL A 380 -2.65 13.41 9.91
C VAL A 380 -2.20 12.25 9.04
N CYS A 381 -1.14 11.60 9.45
CA CYS A 381 -0.70 10.32 8.91
C CYS A 381 -0.74 9.29 10.04
N GLY A 382 -1.56 8.25 9.88
CA GLY A 382 -1.61 7.11 10.79
C GLY A 382 -0.88 5.90 10.20
N HIS A 383 -0.73 4.85 11.01
CA HIS A 383 -0.26 3.57 10.48
C HIS A 383 -1.31 2.98 9.54
N ALA A 384 -1.00 2.91 8.26
CA ALA A 384 -1.69 2.02 7.34
C ALA A 384 -0.95 0.70 7.23
N SER A 385 -1.70 -0.34 6.89
CA SER A 385 -1.27 -1.73 6.70
C SER A 385 0.25 -1.94 6.62
N PHE A 386 0.79 -2.66 7.62
CA PHE A 386 2.16 -3.17 7.68
C PHE A 386 3.32 -2.21 7.97
N GLN A 387 3.08 -0.96 8.42
CA GLN A 387 4.19 -0.10 8.89
C GLN A 387 4.04 0.39 10.34
N LEU A 388 5.10 0.16 11.13
CA LEU A 388 5.37 0.78 12.42
C LEU A 388 6.22 2.03 12.18
N HIS A 389 5.73 3.20 12.58
CA HIS A 389 6.55 4.39 12.76
C HIS A 389 6.79 4.57 14.26
N ASP A 390 8.04 4.87 14.61
CA ASP A 390 8.59 4.81 15.96
C ASP A 390 7.77 5.61 17.00
N LEU A 391 7.75 5.11 18.24
CA LEU A 391 7.12 5.76 19.39
C LEU A 391 8.20 6.41 20.23
N SER A 392 8.17 7.75 20.34
CA SER A 392 8.96 8.47 21.34
C SER A 392 8.66 7.92 22.74
N THR A 393 9.69 7.42 23.40
CA THR A 393 9.67 7.09 24.82
C THR A 393 9.29 8.32 25.64
N HIS A 394 8.40 8.16 26.61
CA HIS A 394 8.15 9.21 27.60
C HIS A 394 9.48 9.60 28.26
N PRO A 395 9.82 10.89 28.39
CA PRO A 395 11.22 11.36 28.49
C PRO A 395 11.98 11.02 29.79
N ASN A 396 11.46 10.19 30.71
CA ASN A 396 12.10 10.03 32.02
C ASN A 396 12.15 8.62 32.67
N HIS A 397 11.56 7.52 32.14
CA HIS A 397 11.77 6.18 32.76
C HIS A 397 11.43 4.99 31.83
N CYS A 398 12.44 4.19 31.47
CA CYS A 398 12.29 2.91 30.76
C CYS A 398 12.46 1.71 31.72
N ALA A 399 11.47 0.83 31.82
CA ALA A 399 11.65 -0.52 32.37
C ALA A 399 10.65 -1.54 31.77
N LYS A 400 11.21 -2.45 30.97
CA LYS A 400 10.77 -3.81 30.55
C LYS A 400 9.35 -4.06 29.98
N LEU A 401 9.38 -4.71 28.83
CA LEU A 401 8.33 -5.24 27.94
C LEU A 401 7.40 -6.28 28.58
N HIS A 402 6.14 -6.34 28.12
CA HIS A 402 5.42 -7.60 27.88
C HIS A 402 4.45 -7.44 26.70
N VAL A 403 4.74 -8.15 25.61
CA VAL A 403 3.81 -8.40 24.51
C VAL A 403 2.79 -9.42 24.98
N VAL A 404 1.51 -9.13 24.77
CA VAL A 404 0.42 -10.11 24.86
C VAL A 404 -0.39 -9.99 23.57
N LEU A 405 -0.25 -10.98 22.68
CA LEU A 405 -1.34 -11.37 21.78
C LEU A 405 -2.43 -12.05 22.65
N PRO A 406 -3.73 -11.81 22.40
CA PRO A 406 -4.41 -12.72 21.49
C PRO A 406 -5.49 -12.06 20.60
N ALA A 407 -5.83 -12.81 19.55
CA ALA A 407 -6.94 -12.63 18.62
C ALA A 407 -8.31 -12.37 19.30
N LEU A 408 -9.18 -11.60 18.65
CA LEU A 408 -10.60 -11.93 18.40
C LEU A 408 -11.33 -10.77 17.71
N TYR A 409 -12.20 -11.17 16.78
CA TYR A 409 -13.32 -10.43 16.22
C TYR A 409 -14.16 -9.70 17.30
N GLN A 410 -14.75 -8.56 16.89
CA GLN A 410 -15.89 -7.79 17.45
C GLN A 410 -15.63 -6.48 18.24
N PRO A 411 -16.58 -5.51 18.19
CA PRO A 411 -16.31 -4.07 18.00
C PRO A 411 -16.53 -3.18 19.24
N CYS A 412 -16.20 -1.88 19.09
CA CYS A 412 -16.48 -0.66 19.91
C CYS A 412 -15.19 -0.05 20.52
N GLY A 413 -14.93 1.27 20.55
CA GLY A 413 -15.69 2.43 20.11
C GLY A 413 -14.93 3.77 20.30
N LEU A 414 -15.54 4.84 19.77
CA LEU A 414 -15.52 6.28 20.11
C LEU A 414 -14.22 6.99 20.55
N LEU A 415 -13.82 8.04 19.79
CA LEU A 415 -13.03 9.17 20.29
C LEU A 415 -13.81 10.48 20.10
N LEU A 416 -14.02 11.24 21.19
CA LEU A 416 -14.68 12.55 21.24
C LEU A 416 -13.63 13.62 21.52
N MET A 417 -13.54 14.66 20.66
CA MET A 417 -12.83 15.93 20.90
C MET A 417 -13.78 17.10 20.65
N GLY A 418 -13.68 18.16 21.46
CA GLY A 418 -14.64 19.27 21.61
C GLY A 418 -14.74 20.28 20.45
N PRO A 419 -15.40 21.45 20.67
CA PRO A 419 -16.40 22.01 19.77
C PRO A 419 -15.77 22.87 18.65
N THR A 420 -15.10 22.23 17.71
CA THR A 420 -14.84 22.69 16.33
C THR A 420 -14.38 21.49 15.49
N SER A 421 -14.95 20.32 15.76
CA SER A 421 -14.41 19.04 15.30
C SER A 421 -15.36 18.28 14.39
N TRP A 422 -14.76 17.84 13.29
CA TRP A 422 -15.26 16.90 12.30
C TRP A 422 -15.44 15.51 12.89
N LEU A 423 -16.57 14.85 12.62
CA LEU A 423 -16.76 13.44 12.95
C LEU A 423 -16.61 12.59 11.67
N LEU A 424 -15.45 11.97 11.48
CA LEU A 424 -15.24 10.99 10.42
C LEU A 424 -15.60 9.60 10.97
N ARG A 425 -16.63 8.96 10.42
CA ARG A 425 -16.97 7.57 10.77
C ARG A 425 -16.22 6.65 9.82
N VAL A 426 -15.15 6.00 10.31
CA VAL A 426 -14.48 4.90 9.59
C VAL A 426 -15.26 3.62 9.91
N THR A 427 -16.00 3.10 8.94
CA THR A 427 -16.60 1.75 9.02
C THR A 427 -15.84 0.82 8.09
N ASN A 428 -15.34 -0.30 8.63
CA ASN A 428 -14.92 -1.44 7.82
C ASN A 428 -16.15 -2.10 7.18
N ASP A 429 -15.94 -2.61 5.97
CA ASP A 429 -16.95 -3.03 5.00
C ASP A 429 -18.11 -3.86 5.61
N ALA A 430 -19.35 -3.44 5.33
CA ALA A 430 -20.55 -4.23 5.54
C ALA A 430 -20.94 -4.92 4.23
N PHE A 431 -20.81 -6.25 4.21
CA PHE A 431 -21.47 -7.13 3.25
C PHE A 431 -22.99 -6.94 3.32
N PHE A 432 -23.64 -6.67 2.18
CA PHE A 432 -25.07 -6.95 1.99
C PHE A 432 -25.21 -8.46 1.74
N SER A 433 -25.53 -9.25 2.77
CA SER A 433 -26.16 -10.56 2.57
C SER A 433 -27.68 -10.38 2.64
N GLY A 434 -28.32 -10.40 1.47
CA GLY A 434 -29.76 -10.54 1.38
C GLY A 434 -30.14 -11.98 1.73
N VAL A 435 -30.69 -12.19 2.92
CA VAL A 435 -31.36 -13.43 3.30
C VAL A 435 -32.63 -13.55 2.47
N LEU A 436 -32.55 -14.32 1.38
CA LEU A 436 -33.72 -14.89 0.70
C LEU A 436 -34.35 -15.91 1.65
N ASN A 437 -35.41 -15.49 2.31
CA ASN A 437 -36.21 -16.32 3.19
C ASN A 437 -37.16 -17.19 2.34
N GLU A 438 -36.64 -18.25 1.72
CA GLU A 438 -37.48 -19.28 1.10
C GLU A 438 -38.01 -20.24 2.17
N LYS A 439 -39.31 -20.14 2.45
CA LYS A 439 -40.09 -21.17 3.10
C LYS A 439 -40.05 -22.45 2.26
N ARG A 440 -39.40 -23.50 2.77
CA ARG A 440 -39.73 -24.89 2.44
C ARG A 440 -39.78 -25.73 3.72
N SER A 441 -40.97 -25.78 4.33
CA SER A 441 -41.33 -26.87 5.24
C SER A 441 -42.00 -27.97 4.44
N MET A 442 -41.44 -29.19 4.59
CA MET A 442 -42.04 -30.53 4.51
C MET A 442 -43.10 -30.81 3.43
N TRP A 443 -42.92 -31.89 2.66
CA TRP A 443 -43.80 -33.08 2.65
C TRP A 443 -43.23 -34.08 1.61
N MET A 444 -42.77 -35.24 2.08
CA MET A 444 -42.75 -36.48 1.29
C MET A 444 -43.57 -37.52 2.08
N GLU A 445 -44.49 -38.15 1.36
CA GLU A 445 -45.17 -39.43 1.64
C GLU A 445 -45.96 -39.57 2.95
N ARG A 446 -47.27 -39.34 2.87
CA ARG A 446 -48.28 -40.40 2.65
C ARG A 446 -49.64 -39.81 2.29
#